data_AF-A0A529FLB7-F1
#
_entry.id   AF-A0A529FLB7-F1
#
_cell.length_a   1.000
_cell.length_b   1.000
_cell.length_c   1.000
_cell.angle_alpha   90.00
_cell.angle_beta   90.00
_cell.angle_gamma   90.00
#
_symmetry.space_group_name_H-M   'P 1'
#
loop_
_entity.id
_entity.type
_entity.pdbx_description
1 polymer ?
#
loop_
_entity_poly.entity_id
_entity_poly.type
_entity_poly.pdbx_seq_one_letter_code
_entity_poly.pdbx_strand_id
1 'polypeptide(L)'
;MWQTLLAPVDLYCERTGPELWAEPANALTNLAFIAAGLWGVREVRRHGTGTFAAILAWWVVAIGIGSTLFHTFAVKFTIWADVLPIAGFTLAFTLFNLRRFLGLEWGKAIAAFVVFYAAAGLLTYA
;
A
#
# COMPACT_ATOMS: atom_id res chain seq x y z
N MET A 1 -0.87 -7.36 25.94
CA MET A 1 -0.79 -7.49 24.47
C MET A 1 -1.58 -6.40 23.73
N TRP A 2 -2.76 -5.97 24.20
CA TRP A 2 -3.51 -4.87 23.55
C TRP A 2 -2.91 -3.48 23.77
N GLN A 3 -2.37 -3.20 24.96
CA GLN A 3 -1.76 -1.90 25.27
C GLN A 3 -0.56 -1.56 24.38
N THR A 4 0.16 -2.57 23.86
CA THR A 4 1.26 -2.35 22.92
C THR A 4 0.80 -1.93 21.52
N LEU A 5 -0.43 -2.28 21.11
CA LEU A 5 -0.97 -1.91 19.79
C LEU A 5 -1.43 -0.46 19.72
N LEU A 6 -1.86 0.10 20.86
CA LEU A 6 -2.28 1.50 20.98
C LEU A 6 -1.15 2.42 21.45
N ALA A 7 0.07 1.92 21.55
CA ALA A 7 1.23 2.74 21.89
C ALA A 7 1.43 3.83 20.81
N PRO A 8 1.58 5.11 21.19
CA PRO A 8 1.84 6.19 20.26
C PRO A 8 3.11 5.99 19.45
N VAL A 9 3.13 6.57 18.26
CA VAL A 9 4.21 6.49 17.29
C VAL A 9 4.51 7.89 16.81
N ASP A 10 5.76 8.32 16.97
CA ASP A 10 6.23 9.61 16.50
C ASP A 10 7.44 9.39 15.59
N LEU A 11 7.21 9.52 14.29
CA LEU A 11 8.20 9.26 13.23
C LEU A 11 8.32 10.41 12.23
N TYR A 12 7.36 11.34 12.22
CA TYR A 12 7.22 12.36 11.17
C TYR A 12 7.45 13.74 11.77
N CYS A 13 8.21 14.57 11.06
CA CYS A 13 8.50 15.93 11.50
C CYS A 13 7.27 16.81 11.69
N GLU A 14 6.15 16.48 11.01
CA GLU A 14 4.90 17.23 11.12
C GLU A 14 4.21 17.01 12.48
N ARG A 15 4.42 15.85 13.11
CA ARG A 15 3.73 15.45 14.34
C ARG A 15 4.12 16.38 15.49
N THR A 16 3.14 17.12 16.01
CA THR A 16 3.34 18.08 17.12
C THR A 16 2.72 17.63 18.45
N GLY A 17 1.96 16.54 18.45
CA GLY A 17 1.28 16.02 19.64
C GLY A 17 0.39 14.79 19.35
N PRO A 18 -0.31 14.26 20.36
CA PRO A 18 -1.15 13.05 20.23
C PRO A 18 -2.52 13.30 19.56
N GLU A 19 -2.84 14.52 19.18
CA GLU A 19 -4.14 14.93 18.66
C GLU A 19 -4.36 14.41 17.22
N LEU A 20 -5.63 14.27 16.84
CA LEU A 20 -6.03 13.76 15.51
C LEU A 20 -5.49 14.60 14.34
N TRP A 21 -5.26 15.89 14.57
CA TRP A 21 -4.80 16.86 13.58
C TRP A 21 -3.35 17.26 13.78
N ALA A 22 -2.55 16.42 14.45
CA ALA A 22 -1.14 16.69 14.64
C ALA A 22 -0.32 16.46 13.35
N GLU A 23 -0.88 15.79 12.32
CA GLU A 23 -0.27 15.64 10.99
C GLU A 23 -1.27 15.96 9.85
N PRO A 24 -1.72 17.22 9.73
CA PRO A 24 -2.79 17.61 8.82
C PRO A 24 -2.41 17.45 7.34
N ALA A 25 -1.20 17.85 6.94
CA ALA A 25 -0.76 17.75 5.55
C ALA A 25 -0.58 16.28 5.15
N ASN A 26 0.05 15.46 5.99
CA ASN A 26 0.17 14.03 5.70
C ASN A 26 -1.21 13.35 5.63
N ALA A 27 -2.14 13.65 6.55
CA ALA A 27 -3.48 13.08 6.50
C ALA A 27 -4.27 13.51 5.25
N LEU A 28 -4.22 14.80 4.88
CA LEU A 28 -4.99 15.34 3.75
C LEU A 28 -4.44 14.90 2.40
N THR A 29 -3.11 14.84 2.24
CA THR A 29 -2.49 14.38 0.99
C THR A 29 -2.86 12.93 0.65
N ASN A 30 -3.15 12.10 1.66
CA ASN A 30 -3.62 10.74 1.45
C ASN A 30 -5.00 10.63 0.78
N LEU A 31 -5.82 11.68 0.83
CA LEU A 31 -7.07 11.74 0.09
C LEU A 31 -6.84 11.70 -1.43
N ALA A 32 -5.66 12.11 -1.90
CA ALA A 32 -5.28 12.00 -3.31
C ALA A 32 -5.19 10.54 -3.77
N PHE A 33 -4.68 9.62 -2.92
CA PHE A 33 -4.67 8.19 -3.23
C PHE A 33 -6.08 7.61 -3.30
N ILE A 34 -6.96 8.00 -2.38
CA ILE A 34 -8.37 7.58 -2.40
C ILE A 34 -9.02 8.04 -3.72
N ALA A 35 -8.86 9.31 -4.07
CA ALA A 35 -9.40 9.87 -5.30
C ALA A 35 -8.83 9.17 -6.55
N ALA A 36 -7.52 8.98 -6.61
CA ALA A 36 -6.85 8.31 -7.72
C ALA A 36 -7.27 6.84 -7.85
N GLY A 37 -7.39 6.10 -6.74
CA GLY A 37 -7.85 4.72 -6.73
C GLY A 37 -9.29 4.58 -7.22
N LEU A 38 -10.20 5.43 -6.74
CA LEU A 38 -11.59 5.46 -7.20
C LEU A 38 -11.70 5.83 -8.68
N TRP A 39 -10.88 6.78 -9.14
CA TRP A 39 -10.76 7.08 -10.56
C TRP A 39 -10.26 5.86 -11.35
N GLY A 40 -9.22 5.18 -10.87
CA GLY A 40 -8.72 3.94 -11.45
C GLY A 40 -9.80 2.86 -11.56
N VAL A 41 -10.61 2.65 -10.51
CA VAL A 41 -11.73 1.69 -10.52
C VAL A 41 -12.74 2.05 -11.61
N ARG A 42 -13.07 3.34 -11.73
CA ARG A 42 -13.97 3.83 -12.78
C ARG A 42 -13.41 3.56 -14.17
N GLU A 43 -12.15 3.89 -14.43
CA GLU A 43 -11.56 3.72 -15.77
C GLU A 43 -11.36 2.25 -16.12
N VAL A 44 -10.95 1.40 -15.17
CA VAL A 44 -10.82 -0.04 -15.41
C VAL A 44 -12.16 -0.67 -15.80
N ARG A 45 -13.26 -0.26 -15.14
CA ARG A 45 -14.61 -0.71 -15.49
C ARG A 45 -15.03 -0.20 -16.86
N ARG A 46 -14.81 1.08 -17.14
CA ARG A 46 -15.14 1.72 -18.41
C ARG A 46 -14.43 1.08 -19.61
N HIS A 47 -13.17 0.72 -19.44
CA HIS A 47 -12.33 0.18 -20.51
C HIS A 47 -12.20 -1.35 -20.50
N GLY A 48 -12.86 -2.05 -19.57
CA GLY A 48 -12.80 -3.50 -19.48
C GLY A 48 -11.37 -4.04 -19.29
N THR A 49 -10.51 -3.32 -18.56
CA THR A 49 -9.06 -3.62 -18.49
C THR A 49 -8.75 -4.96 -17.79
N GLY A 50 -9.72 -5.51 -17.06
CA GLY A 50 -9.69 -6.84 -16.44
C GLY A 50 -9.51 -6.82 -14.93
N THR A 51 -9.65 -7.99 -14.30
CA THR A 51 -9.73 -8.16 -12.84
C THR A 51 -8.48 -7.68 -12.11
N PHE A 52 -7.28 -7.95 -12.63
CA PHE A 52 -6.04 -7.55 -11.95
C PHE A 52 -5.91 -6.03 -11.81
N ALA A 53 -6.24 -5.28 -12.86
CA ALA A 53 -6.24 -3.82 -12.80
C ALA A 53 -7.30 -3.30 -11.83
N ALA A 54 -8.47 -3.95 -11.76
CA ALA A 54 -9.54 -3.57 -10.83
C ALA A 54 -9.14 -3.81 -9.37
N ILE A 55 -8.50 -4.95 -9.08
CA ILE A 55 -7.97 -5.27 -7.77
C ILE A 55 -6.94 -4.21 -7.35
N LEU A 56 -5.98 -3.91 -8.21
CA LEU A 56 -4.95 -2.91 -7.93
C LEU A 56 -5.53 -1.52 -7.70
N ALA A 57 -6.53 -1.10 -8.47
CA ALA A 57 -7.18 0.20 -8.28
C ALA A 57 -7.90 0.31 -6.92
N TRP A 58 -8.63 -0.74 -6.50
CA TRP A 58 -9.21 -0.79 -5.15
C TRP A 58 -8.16 -0.83 -4.05
N TRP A 59 -7.03 -1.48 -4.31
CA TRP A 59 -5.92 -1.54 -3.37
C TRP A 59 -5.31 -0.16 -3.11
N VAL A 60 -5.23 0.71 -4.13
CA VAL A 60 -4.80 2.11 -3.97
C VAL A 60 -5.77 2.88 -3.05
N VAL A 61 -7.07 2.60 -3.11
CA VAL A 61 -8.05 3.16 -2.15
C VAL A 61 -7.73 2.68 -0.73
N ALA A 62 -7.45 1.39 -0.56
CA ALA A 62 -7.09 0.83 0.73
C ALA A 62 -5.80 1.44 1.30
N ILE A 63 -4.79 1.73 0.46
CA ILE A 63 -3.58 2.47 0.84
C ILE A 63 -3.95 3.86 1.38
N GLY A 64 -4.73 4.64 0.63
CA GLY A 64 -5.14 5.97 1.07
C GLY A 64 -5.91 5.95 2.40
N ILE A 65 -6.79 4.97 2.61
CA ILE A 65 -7.50 4.79 3.88
C ILE A 65 -6.53 4.45 5.01
N GLY A 66 -5.67 3.44 4.81
CA GLY A 66 -4.70 2.99 5.80
C GLY A 66 -3.76 4.10 6.26
N SER A 67 -3.21 4.84 5.29
CA SER A 67 -2.30 5.95 5.54
C SER A 67 -2.99 7.13 6.23
N THR A 68 -4.23 7.47 5.82
CA THR A 68 -5.03 8.50 6.52
C THR A 68 -5.27 8.11 7.98
N LEU A 69 -5.59 6.84 8.26
CA LEU A 69 -5.76 6.33 9.63
C LEU A 69 -4.46 6.42 10.43
N PHE A 70 -3.32 6.14 9.80
CA PHE A 70 -2.03 6.27 10.48
C PHE A 70 -1.71 7.72 10.82
N HIS A 71 -1.84 8.65 9.88
CA HIS A 71 -1.53 10.06 10.13
C HIS A 71 -2.50 10.75 11.08
N THR A 72 -3.73 10.24 11.23
CA THR A 72 -4.67 10.75 12.25
C THR A 72 -4.43 10.16 13.64
N PHE A 73 -4.23 8.85 13.77
CA PHE A 73 -4.15 8.19 15.09
C PHE A 73 -2.73 7.94 15.61
N ALA A 74 -1.73 7.76 14.75
CA ALA A 74 -0.32 7.50 15.10
C ALA A 74 -0.12 6.47 16.23
N VAL A 75 -0.68 5.29 16.07
CA VAL A 75 -0.45 4.17 16.99
C VAL A 75 0.11 2.97 16.26
N LYS A 76 0.76 2.05 16.97
CA LYS A 76 1.38 0.87 16.34
C LYS A 76 0.40 0.05 15.50
N PHE A 77 -0.88 -0.01 15.88
CA PHE A 77 -1.91 -0.66 15.08
C PHE A 77 -2.10 0.02 13.71
N THR A 78 -2.17 1.35 13.67
CA THR A 78 -2.40 2.08 12.42
C THR A 78 -1.16 2.09 11.51
N ILE A 79 0.05 1.89 12.03
CA ILE A 79 1.23 1.59 11.19
C ILE A 79 0.94 0.40 10.26
N TRP A 80 0.42 -0.69 10.81
CA TRP A 80 0.13 -1.89 10.01
C TRP A 80 -0.99 -1.64 9.01
N ALA A 81 -1.97 -0.80 9.36
CA ALA A 81 -3.02 -0.39 8.44
C ALA A 81 -2.47 0.40 7.24
N ASP A 82 -1.36 1.11 7.38
CA ASP A 82 -0.68 1.84 6.31
C ASP A 82 0.28 0.94 5.51
N VAL A 83 1.21 0.28 6.21
CA VAL A 83 2.31 -0.47 5.58
C VAL A 83 1.84 -1.74 4.87
N LEU A 84 0.86 -2.48 5.42
CA LEU A 84 0.42 -3.75 4.82
C LEU A 84 -0.25 -3.55 3.45
N PRO A 85 -1.18 -2.58 3.27
CA PRO A 85 -1.70 -2.27 1.94
C PRO A 85 -0.62 -1.86 0.94
N ILE A 86 0.35 -1.02 1.34
CA ILE A 86 1.43 -0.56 0.47
C ILE A 86 2.31 -1.74 0.03
N ALA A 87 2.78 -2.54 0.98
CA ALA A 87 3.59 -3.72 0.69
C ALA A 87 2.80 -4.71 -0.18
N GLY A 88 1.55 -4.99 0.17
CA GLY A 88 0.66 -5.88 -0.57
C GLY A 88 0.45 -5.42 -2.02
N PHE A 89 0.23 -4.12 -2.24
CA PHE A 89 0.12 -3.53 -3.57
C PHE A 89 1.42 -3.71 -4.35
N THR A 90 2.56 -3.36 -3.78
CA THR A 90 3.87 -3.50 -4.45
C THR A 90 4.11 -4.94 -4.88
N LEU A 91 3.86 -5.92 -4.00
CA LEU A 91 4.03 -7.33 -4.31
C LEU A 91 3.04 -7.81 -5.39
N ALA A 92 1.75 -7.51 -5.21
CA ALA A 92 0.71 -7.90 -6.17
C ALA A 92 0.92 -7.25 -7.54
N PHE A 93 1.29 -5.97 -7.57
CA PHE A 93 1.62 -5.23 -8.77
C PHE A 93 2.75 -5.91 -9.53
N THR A 94 3.87 -6.21 -8.88
CA THR A 94 5.01 -6.90 -9.52
C THR A 94 4.56 -8.22 -10.14
N LEU A 95 3.87 -9.08 -9.38
CA LEU A 95 3.42 -10.39 -9.87
C LEU A 95 2.41 -10.28 -11.02
N PHE A 96 1.44 -9.36 -10.93
CA PHE A 96 0.43 -9.16 -11.98
C PHE A 96 1.04 -8.58 -13.26
N ASN A 97 2.07 -7.74 -13.15
CA ASN A 97 2.78 -7.21 -14.32
C ASN A 97 3.58 -8.31 -15.04
N LEU A 98 4.20 -9.24 -14.31
CA LEU A 98 4.84 -10.42 -14.90
C LEU A 98 3.84 -11.26 -15.72
N ARG A 99 2.61 -11.42 -15.20
CA ARG A 99 1.53 -12.13 -15.90
C ARG A 99 1.00 -11.36 -17.11
N ARG A 100 0.75 -10.06 -16.96
CA ARG A 100 0.03 -9.24 -17.94
C ARG A 100 0.92 -8.77 -19.08
N PHE A 101 2.11 -8.26 -18.79
CA PHE A 101 2.96 -7.62 -19.78
C PHE A 101 4.04 -8.54 -20.32
N LEU A 102 4.61 -9.42 -19.48
CA LEU A 102 5.58 -10.42 -19.94
C LEU A 102 4.94 -11.74 -20.37
N GLY A 103 3.64 -11.92 -20.15
CA GLY A 103 2.90 -13.12 -20.56
C GLY A 103 3.36 -14.43 -19.90
N LEU A 104 4.19 -14.35 -18.84
CA LEU A 104 4.74 -15.53 -18.18
C LEU A 104 3.64 -16.35 -17.54
N GLU A 105 3.59 -17.67 -17.73
CA GLU A 105 2.70 -18.57 -16.98
C GLU A 105 2.90 -18.44 -15.46
N TRP A 106 1.89 -18.81 -14.66
CA TRP A 106 1.91 -18.61 -13.20
C TRP A 106 3.15 -19.19 -12.51
N GLY A 107 3.58 -20.40 -12.87
CA GLY A 107 4.79 -20.99 -12.29
C GLY A 107 6.05 -20.15 -12.54
N LYS A 108 6.24 -19.68 -13.78
CA LYS A 108 7.37 -18.82 -14.17
C LYS A 108 7.28 -17.43 -13.54
N ALA A 109 6.07 -16.86 -13.48
CA ALA A 109 5.85 -15.56 -12.85
C ALA A 109 6.14 -15.60 -11.34
N ILE A 110 5.68 -16.64 -10.64
CA ILE A 110 5.96 -16.84 -9.21
C ILE A 110 7.45 -17.09 -8.98
N ALA A 111 8.09 -17.94 -9.80
CA ALA A 111 9.53 -18.20 -9.69
C ALA A 111 10.34 -16.90 -9.88
N ALA A 112 10.06 -16.12 -10.93
CA ALA A 112 10.72 -14.85 -11.18
C ALA A 112 10.48 -13.84 -10.03
N PHE A 113 9.25 -13.75 -9.54
CA PHE A 113 8.89 -12.91 -8.39
C PHE A 113 9.69 -13.28 -7.13
N VAL A 114 9.72 -14.56 -6.76
CA VAL A 114 10.44 -15.04 -5.57
C VAL A 114 11.94 -14.83 -5.71
N VAL A 115 12.53 -15.20 -6.86
CA VAL A 115 13.96 -15.02 -7.10
C VAL A 115 14.34 -13.54 -7.04
N PHE A 116 13.55 -12.66 -7.64
CA PHE A 116 13.80 -11.22 -7.62
C PHE A 116 13.83 -10.67 -6.19
N TYR A 117 12.79 -10.92 -5.39
CA TYR A 117 12.73 -10.39 -4.02
C TYR A 117 13.74 -11.06 -3.09
N ALA A 118 14.04 -12.36 -3.26
CA ALA A 118 15.09 -13.03 -2.49
C ALA A 118 16.48 -12.45 -2.82
N ALA A 119 16.79 -12.25 -4.11
CA ALA A 119 18.05 -11.66 -4.53
C ALA A 119 18.18 -10.20 -4.06
N ALA A 120 17.13 -9.39 -4.25
CA ALA A 120 17.10 -8.01 -3.74
C ALA A 120 17.30 -7.98 -2.22
N GLY A 121 16.58 -8.84 -1.49
CA GLY A 121 16.73 -9.02 -0.05
C GLY A 121 18.18 -9.33 0.33
N LEU A 122 18.78 -10.37 -0.26
CA LEU A 122 20.17 -10.77 0.00
C LEU A 122 21.19 -9.65 -0.33
N LEU A 123 20.99 -8.91 -1.42
CA LEU A 123 21.88 -7.82 -1.82
C LEU A 123 21.78 -6.60 -0.90
N THR A 124 20.60 -6.36 -0.35
CA THR A 124 20.34 -5.23 0.58
C THR A 124 20.49 -5.60 2.04
N TYR A 125 20.69 -6.89 2.34
CA TYR A 125 20.96 -7.39 3.69
C TYR A 125 22.43 -7.12 4.03
N ALA A 126 22.73 -5.85 4.32
CA ALA A 126 24.01 -5.36 4.82
C ALA A 126 23.78 -4.60 6.13
#